data_AF-A0A316PXT1-F1
#
_entry.id   AF-A0A316PXT1-F1
#
_cell.length_a   1.000
_cell.length_b   1.000
_cell.length_c   1.000
_cell.angle_alpha   90.00
_cell.angle_beta   90.00
_cell.angle_gamma   90.00
#
_symmetry.space_group_name_H-M   'P 1'
#
loop_
_entity.id
_entity.type
_entity.pdbx_description
1 polymer ?
#
loop_
_entity_poly.entity_id
_entity_poly.type
_entity_poly.pdbx_seq_one_letter_code
_entity_poly.pdbx_strand_id
1 'polypeptide(L)'
;MIGKDTKKSLAMSALSMLLCVVMLAGLTFAWFTDSVTNKGNRIQAGNLKIDLLMDKDGTGNGEYVSIADGKGDIFSANGNGIKWEPGKTEIVYLAVKNKGNLALNYNILLNVKDGGLANALEYAVLDGKMPNDLAGTNSWTELKAMAGGQTGDVKPGEVTAAPNGTLDEIINGTKNETQYFALAVHMKESAGNEYAKKSITIDVNVVAKQAMAENDSFDNTYDKGATFLVGSQSEFDSAIENAEPGDKLELSKGTFAISGGNYAVPNGVSIIGQEGTEIALDNGDPTDSSTAGMVLGDNVTLANVKVTGKNMGSKDYNAFIKIQGNNVVLENVTIDTYASASPVIISNTDAENVITIKNSDLDTFYGRAVYLIDGANGTVNIENTKLSGVYPISVNSASSQNLTLNVKDSTLNGWTSYGNIKAANFTNTVFGKCLRGYEFIRPYANTTFTNCTFEKTFKVGAGAIGKTYNFNNCTSNGVDITTDNIQTQLLDMSGVDGDNLRKCSIYVNGAQATLS
;
A
#
# COMPACT_ATOMS: atom_id res chain seq x y z
N MET A 1 33.65 -29.54 -50.25
CA MET A 1 32.36 -30.27 -50.27
C MET A 1 31.68 -30.04 -48.94
N ILE A 2 30.80 -29.03 -48.86
CA ILE A 2 30.01 -28.79 -47.63
C ILE A 2 28.96 -29.89 -47.57
N GLY A 3 29.09 -30.75 -46.56
CA GLY A 3 28.38 -32.01 -46.43
C GLY A 3 26.87 -31.84 -46.58
N LYS A 4 26.27 -32.78 -47.30
CA LYS A 4 24.82 -32.93 -47.50
C LYS A 4 24.04 -32.87 -46.16
N ASP A 5 24.70 -33.17 -45.05
CA ASP A 5 24.15 -33.18 -43.70
C ASP A 5 24.02 -31.79 -43.07
N THR A 6 24.91 -30.83 -43.38
CA THR A 6 24.82 -29.45 -42.88
C THR A 6 23.58 -28.74 -43.45
N LYS A 7 23.21 -29.03 -44.70
CA LYS A 7 21.98 -28.49 -45.32
C LYS A 7 20.72 -29.07 -44.68
N LYS A 8 20.73 -30.34 -44.27
CA LYS A 8 19.61 -30.97 -43.54
C LYS A 8 19.46 -30.40 -42.14
N SER A 9 20.57 -30.15 -41.44
CA SER A 9 20.57 -29.54 -40.11
C SER A 9 20.01 -28.12 -40.15
N LEU A 10 20.42 -27.30 -41.12
CA LEU A 10 19.89 -25.94 -41.29
C LEU A 10 18.39 -25.95 -41.63
N ALA A 11 17.96 -26.89 -42.49
CA ALA A 11 16.54 -27.06 -42.82
C ALA A 11 15.70 -27.49 -41.60
N MET A 12 16.23 -28.37 -40.73
CA MET A 12 15.54 -28.77 -39.50
C MET A 12 15.48 -27.63 -38.48
N SER A 13 16.54 -26.83 -38.32
CA SER A 13 16.50 -25.65 -37.44
C SER A 13 15.50 -24.59 -37.93
N ALA A 14 15.42 -24.34 -39.23
CA ALA A 14 14.42 -23.43 -39.81
C ALA A 14 13.00 -23.96 -39.62
N LEU A 15 12.78 -25.27 -39.81
CA LEU A 15 11.48 -25.91 -39.57
C LEU A 15 11.10 -25.86 -38.08
N SER A 16 12.07 -25.98 -37.17
CA SER A 16 11.83 -25.90 -35.73
C SER A 16 11.49 -24.48 -35.28
N MET A 17 12.14 -23.44 -35.84
CA MET A 17 11.74 -22.05 -35.59
C MET A 17 10.34 -21.76 -36.12
N LEU A 18 10.00 -22.25 -37.31
CA LEU A 18 8.66 -22.11 -37.87
C LEU A 18 7.62 -22.79 -36.96
N LEU A 19 7.93 -23.98 -36.43
CA LEU A 19 7.07 -24.67 -35.46
C LEU A 19 6.89 -23.85 -34.18
N CYS A 20 7.95 -23.23 -33.66
CA CYS A 20 7.87 -22.36 -32.47
C CYS A 20 7.01 -21.12 -32.73
N VAL A 21 7.14 -20.48 -33.90
CA VAL A 21 6.32 -19.31 -34.26
C VAL A 21 4.86 -19.72 -34.48
N VAL A 22 4.59 -20.89 -35.05
CA VAL A 22 3.23 -21.43 -35.19
C VAL A 22 2.63 -21.82 -33.84
N MET A 23 3.41 -22.36 -32.90
CA MET A 23 2.94 -22.59 -31.54
C MET A 23 2.71 -21.28 -30.79
N LEU A 24 3.57 -20.27 -30.95
CA LEU A 24 3.38 -18.95 -30.36
C LEU A 24 2.12 -18.26 -30.91
N ALA A 25 1.91 -18.32 -32.22
CA ALA A 25 0.71 -17.80 -32.87
C ALA A 25 -0.55 -18.61 -32.51
N GLY A 26 -0.44 -19.94 -32.39
CA GLY A 26 -1.52 -20.83 -31.97
C GLY A 26 -1.95 -20.63 -30.52
N LEU A 27 -1.00 -20.33 -29.62
CA LEU A 27 -1.28 -19.94 -28.23
C LEU A 27 -1.96 -18.57 -28.16
N THR A 28 -1.61 -17.63 -29.05
CA THR A 28 -2.30 -16.32 -29.12
C THR A 28 -3.69 -16.40 -29.77
N PHE A 29 -3.93 -17.33 -30.71
CA PHE A 29 -5.25 -17.51 -31.33
C PHE A 29 -6.23 -18.23 -30.40
N ALA A 30 -5.76 -19.16 -29.55
CA ALA A 30 -6.59 -19.83 -28.56
C ALA A 30 -7.09 -18.89 -27.43
N TRP A 31 -6.44 -17.75 -27.20
CA TRP A 31 -6.85 -16.77 -26.19
C TRP A 31 -8.02 -15.88 -26.65
N PHE A 32 -8.22 -15.70 -27.97
CA PHE A 32 -9.22 -14.75 -28.49
C PHE A 32 -10.33 -15.37 -29.35
N THR A 33 -10.33 -16.68 -29.58
CA THR A 33 -11.44 -17.36 -30.28
C THR A 33 -11.85 -18.66 -29.59
N ASP A 34 -12.58 -18.56 -28.49
CA ASP A 34 -13.54 -19.59 -28.11
C ASP A 34 -14.96 -18.99 -28.07
N SER A 35 -15.74 -19.31 -29.10
CA SER A 35 -17.19 -19.30 -28.99
C SER A 35 -17.61 -20.56 -28.25
N VAL A 36 -17.70 -20.44 -26.93
CA VAL A 36 -17.99 -21.51 -25.98
C VAL A 36 -19.21 -22.34 -26.38
N THR A 37 -19.03 -23.65 -26.58
CA THR A 37 -20.08 -24.64 -26.29
C THR A 37 -19.58 -25.58 -25.19
N ASN A 38 -20.03 -25.30 -23.97
CA ASN A 38 -19.56 -25.79 -22.67
C ASN A 38 -19.54 -27.31 -22.44
N LYS A 39 -18.50 -27.79 -21.72
CA LYS A 39 -18.62 -28.77 -20.60
C LYS A 39 -17.55 -28.52 -19.51
N GLY A 40 -17.82 -27.57 -18.61
CA GLY A 40 -17.05 -27.34 -17.36
C GLY A 40 -16.08 -26.15 -17.44
N ASN A 41 -16.08 -25.32 -16.38
CA ASN A 41 -15.54 -23.94 -16.27
C ASN A 41 -16.35 -22.87 -17.02
N ARG A 42 -17.48 -22.48 -16.41
CA ARG A 42 -18.27 -21.31 -16.81
C ARG A 42 -17.85 -20.10 -15.98
N ILE A 43 -17.30 -19.07 -16.60
CA ILE A 43 -17.42 -17.71 -16.05
C ILE A 43 -18.87 -17.29 -16.35
N GLN A 44 -19.73 -17.41 -15.35
CA GLN A 44 -21.10 -16.93 -15.49
C GLN A 44 -21.09 -15.43 -15.20
N ALA A 45 -21.04 -14.61 -16.26
CA ALA A 45 -21.23 -13.17 -16.13
C ALA A 45 -22.53 -12.90 -15.36
N GLY A 46 -22.44 -12.20 -14.23
CA GLY A 46 -23.62 -11.73 -13.52
C GLY A 46 -24.42 -10.76 -14.38
N ASN A 47 -25.72 -10.71 -14.18
CA ASN A 47 -26.60 -9.76 -14.86
C ASN A 47 -26.97 -8.65 -13.89
N LEU A 48 -26.70 -7.40 -14.28
CA LEU A 48 -27.34 -6.25 -13.65
C LEU A 48 -28.79 -6.18 -14.17
N LYS A 49 -29.74 -6.62 -13.35
CA LYS A 49 -31.18 -6.55 -13.66
C LYS A 49 -31.90 -5.92 -12.50
N ILE A 50 -32.69 -4.91 -12.79
CA ILE A 50 -33.39 -4.10 -11.80
C ILE A 50 -34.86 -3.98 -12.20
N ASP A 51 -35.73 -3.82 -11.22
CA ASP A 51 -37.14 -3.54 -11.42
C ASP A 51 -37.59 -2.43 -10.48
N LEU A 52 -38.54 -1.62 -10.95
CA LEU A 52 -39.26 -0.64 -10.14
C LEU A 52 -40.66 -1.18 -9.90
N LEU A 53 -41.00 -1.36 -8.64
CA LEU A 53 -42.29 -1.87 -8.20
C LEU A 53 -43.11 -0.77 -7.52
N MET A 54 -44.43 -0.93 -7.52
CA MET A 54 -45.36 -0.03 -6.85
C MET A 54 -46.45 -0.83 -6.13
N ASP A 55 -46.81 -0.39 -4.92
CA ASP A 55 -48.07 -0.79 -4.29
C ASP A 55 -49.22 0.01 -4.94
N LYS A 56 -50.03 -0.67 -5.74
CA LYS A 56 -51.17 -0.05 -6.44
C LYS A 56 -52.41 0.13 -5.57
N ASP A 57 -52.54 -0.62 -4.47
CA ASP A 57 -53.68 -0.45 -3.57
C ASP A 57 -53.39 0.56 -2.46
N GLY A 58 -52.11 0.84 -2.18
CA GLY A 58 -51.66 1.84 -1.23
C GLY A 58 -52.01 1.49 0.22
N THR A 59 -52.39 0.24 0.48
CA THR A 59 -52.82 -0.25 1.79
C THR A 59 -51.75 -1.06 2.50
N GLY A 60 -50.63 -1.37 1.83
CA GLY A 60 -49.59 -2.24 2.36
C GLY A 60 -49.98 -3.72 2.46
N ASN A 61 -51.19 -4.07 2.01
CA ASN A 61 -51.70 -5.44 1.93
C ASN A 61 -51.63 -6.03 0.52
N GLY A 62 -51.32 -5.21 -0.48
CA GLY A 62 -51.17 -5.57 -1.89
C GLY A 62 -49.77 -6.06 -2.23
N GLU A 63 -49.71 -6.96 -3.21
CA GLU A 63 -48.45 -7.37 -3.83
C GLU A 63 -47.88 -6.18 -4.63
N TYR A 64 -46.64 -5.76 -4.32
CA TYR A 64 -45.92 -4.76 -5.12
C TYR A 64 -45.77 -5.27 -6.54
N VAL A 65 -46.35 -4.55 -7.51
CA VAL A 65 -46.33 -4.94 -8.93
C VAL A 65 -45.30 -4.14 -9.70
N SER A 66 -44.67 -4.78 -10.70
CA SER A 66 -43.72 -4.10 -11.59
C SER A 66 -44.40 -2.99 -12.39
N ILE A 67 -43.76 -1.83 -12.43
CA ILE A 67 -44.11 -0.68 -13.25
C ILE A 67 -42.97 -0.28 -14.20
N ALA A 68 -41.86 -1.03 -14.21
CA ALA A 68 -40.77 -0.82 -15.17
C ALA A 68 -41.28 -0.92 -16.61
N ASP A 69 -40.79 -0.02 -17.49
CA ASP A 69 -41.19 0.12 -18.89
C ASP A 69 -42.69 0.33 -19.15
N GLY A 70 -43.48 0.55 -18.08
CA GLY A 70 -44.92 0.81 -18.16
C GLY A 70 -45.22 2.24 -18.57
N LYS A 71 -46.30 2.42 -19.37
CA LYS A 71 -46.90 3.73 -19.64
C LYS A 71 -48.15 3.87 -18.78
N GLY A 72 -47.99 4.29 -17.53
CA GLY A 72 -49.12 4.51 -16.61
C GLY A 72 -48.77 5.57 -15.57
N ASP A 73 -49.77 6.35 -15.17
CA ASP A 73 -49.58 7.38 -14.16
C ASP A 73 -49.37 6.73 -12.78
N ILE A 74 -48.23 6.99 -12.14
CA ILE A 74 -48.00 6.60 -10.74
C ILE A 74 -48.92 7.40 -9.79
N PHE A 75 -49.41 8.56 -10.26
CA PHE A 75 -50.47 9.36 -9.64
C PHE A 75 -51.71 9.36 -10.55
N SER A 76 -52.55 8.32 -10.50
CA SER A 76 -53.66 8.13 -11.46
C SER A 76 -55.03 8.65 -10.97
N ALA A 77 -55.94 8.95 -11.91
CA ALA A 77 -57.27 9.51 -11.65
C ALA A 77 -58.27 8.58 -10.95
N ASN A 78 -58.01 7.27 -10.91
CA ASN A 78 -58.79 6.29 -10.11
C ASN A 78 -58.09 5.96 -8.77
N GLY A 79 -56.97 6.62 -8.47
CA GLY A 79 -56.33 6.69 -7.16
C GLY A 79 -56.23 8.15 -6.70
N ASN A 80 -55.13 8.50 -6.04
CA ASN A 80 -54.76 9.81 -5.48
C ASN A 80 -54.66 10.95 -6.54
N GLY A 81 -55.84 11.34 -7.05
CA GLY A 81 -56.30 12.67 -7.45
C GLY A 81 -55.39 13.61 -8.26
N ILE A 82 -55.60 13.69 -9.58
CA ILE A 82 -55.11 14.79 -10.45
C ILE A 82 -55.93 16.09 -10.25
N LYS A 83 -56.19 16.46 -8.99
CA LYS A 83 -56.73 17.76 -8.58
C LYS A 83 -55.85 18.28 -7.46
N TRP A 84 -54.84 19.04 -7.85
CA TRP A 84 -53.96 19.76 -6.96
C TRP A 84 -54.69 20.98 -6.39
N GLU A 85 -54.63 21.13 -5.07
CA GLU A 85 -55.08 22.33 -4.35
C GLU A 85 -54.04 22.68 -3.28
N PRO A 86 -53.90 23.96 -2.89
CA PRO A 86 -52.91 24.37 -1.91
C PRO A 86 -53.01 23.56 -0.61
N GLY A 87 -51.88 23.07 -0.11
CA GLY A 87 -51.78 22.23 1.09
C GLY A 87 -51.99 20.74 0.86
N LYS A 88 -52.34 20.32 -0.36
CA LYS A 88 -52.59 18.90 -0.66
C LYS A 88 -51.28 18.12 -0.84
N THR A 89 -51.21 16.96 -0.18
CA THR A 89 -50.10 15.99 -0.29
C THR A 89 -50.63 14.69 -0.90
N GLU A 90 -49.92 14.16 -1.89
CA GLU A 90 -50.15 12.83 -2.45
C GLU A 90 -48.92 11.96 -2.22
N ILE A 91 -49.13 10.71 -1.81
CA ILE A 91 -48.06 9.75 -1.49
C ILE A 91 -48.25 8.49 -2.33
N VAL A 92 -47.15 7.98 -2.87
CA VAL A 92 -47.07 6.66 -3.52
C VAL A 92 -45.96 5.84 -2.89
N TYR A 93 -46.13 4.52 -2.89
CA TYR A 93 -45.19 3.58 -2.28
C TYR A 93 -44.54 2.73 -3.35
N LEU A 94 -43.22 2.77 -3.38
CA LEU A 94 -42.40 2.24 -4.45
C LEU A 94 -41.33 1.33 -3.86
N ALA A 95 -40.78 0.45 -4.69
CA ALA A 95 -39.64 -0.36 -4.31
C ALA A 95 -38.70 -0.59 -5.49
N VAL A 96 -37.41 -0.56 -5.22
CA VAL A 96 -36.39 -0.99 -6.18
C VAL A 96 -36.01 -2.41 -5.84
N LYS A 97 -36.11 -3.32 -6.82
CA LYS A 97 -35.79 -4.73 -6.67
C LYS A 97 -34.62 -5.11 -7.55
N ASN A 98 -33.58 -5.69 -6.94
CA ASN A 98 -32.53 -6.37 -7.69
C ASN A 98 -33.12 -7.71 -8.19
N LYS A 99 -33.23 -7.86 -9.51
CA LYS A 99 -33.60 -9.14 -10.17
C LYS A 99 -32.38 -9.84 -10.76
N GLY A 100 -31.22 -9.21 -10.61
CA GLY A 100 -29.94 -9.67 -11.07
C GLY A 100 -29.27 -10.57 -10.05
N ASN A 101 -27.96 -10.70 -10.20
CA ASN A 101 -27.08 -11.35 -9.23
C ASN A 101 -25.80 -10.53 -9.01
N LEU A 102 -25.82 -9.26 -9.43
CA LEU A 102 -24.76 -8.29 -9.18
C LEU A 102 -25.27 -7.28 -8.16
N ALA A 103 -24.43 -6.94 -7.17
CA ALA A 103 -24.69 -5.82 -6.29
C ALA A 103 -24.80 -4.52 -7.11
N LEU A 104 -25.69 -3.63 -6.70
CA LEU A 104 -25.96 -2.40 -7.46
C LEU A 104 -26.09 -1.19 -6.55
N ASN A 105 -25.64 -0.05 -7.07
CA ASN A 105 -25.97 1.27 -6.56
C ASN A 105 -26.98 1.91 -7.50
N TYR A 106 -28.04 2.52 -6.97
CA TYR A 106 -29.07 3.16 -7.78
C TYR A 106 -29.46 4.56 -7.26
N ASN A 107 -29.92 5.40 -8.18
CA ASN A 107 -30.50 6.71 -7.89
C ASN A 107 -31.97 6.73 -8.32
N ILE A 108 -32.78 7.50 -7.59
CA ILE A 108 -34.15 7.84 -7.97
C ILE A 108 -34.15 9.23 -8.61
N LEU A 109 -34.63 9.29 -9.85
CA LEU A 109 -34.74 10.53 -10.63
C LEU A 109 -36.23 10.81 -10.87
N LEU A 110 -36.60 12.09 -10.82
CA LEU A 110 -37.91 12.56 -11.24
C LEU A 110 -37.73 13.32 -12.56
N ASN A 111 -38.47 12.91 -13.59
CA ASN A 111 -38.53 13.61 -14.86
C ASN A 111 -39.88 14.32 -14.98
N VAL A 112 -39.83 15.64 -14.93
CA VAL A 112 -41.00 16.50 -14.76
C VAL A 112 -41.33 17.19 -16.07
N LYS A 113 -42.50 16.89 -16.61
CA LYS A 113 -43.12 17.66 -17.70
C LYS A 113 -44.07 18.68 -17.10
N ASP A 114 -43.67 19.93 -17.14
CA ASP A 114 -44.43 21.01 -16.52
C ASP A 114 -45.58 21.48 -17.42
N GLY A 115 -46.81 21.36 -16.91
CA GLY A 115 -48.01 22.00 -17.46
C GLY A 115 -48.37 23.30 -16.71
N GLY A 116 -47.44 23.84 -15.93
CA GLY A 116 -47.52 25.09 -15.17
C GLY A 116 -47.72 24.90 -13.66
N LEU A 117 -47.40 23.74 -13.10
CA LEU A 117 -47.51 23.44 -11.65
C LEU A 117 -46.15 23.20 -10.97
N ALA A 118 -45.07 22.90 -11.70
CA ALA A 118 -43.82 22.41 -11.10
C ALA A 118 -43.33 23.29 -9.94
N ASN A 119 -43.28 24.61 -10.13
CA ASN A 119 -42.78 25.54 -9.11
C ASN A 119 -43.67 25.71 -7.86
N ALA A 120 -44.89 25.16 -7.87
CA ALA A 120 -45.81 25.16 -6.72
C ALA A 120 -45.74 23.87 -5.90
N LEU A 121 -44.96 22.86 -6.35
CA LEU A 121 -44.87 21.56 -5.72
C LEU A 121 -43.50 21.33 -5.08
N GLU A 122 -43.50 20.60 -3.97
CA GLU A 122 -42.32 20.06 -3.30
C GLU A 122 -42.43 18.53 -3.28
N TYR A 123 -41.30 17.83 -3.24
CA TYR A 123 -41.26 16.37 -3.12
C TYR A 123 -40.45 15.93 -1.89
N ALA A 124 -40.76 14.74 -1.40
CA ALA A 124 -40.00 14.03 -0.39
C ALA A 124 -39.88 12.55 -0.77
N VAL A 125 -38.65 12.02 -0.77
CA VAL A 125 -38.36 10.59 -0.92
C VAL A 125 -37.96 10.06 0.45
N LEU A 126 -38.74 9.13 0.98
CA LEU A 126 -38.62 8.61 2.34
C LEU A 126 -38.13 7.16 2.29
N ASP A 127 -36.84 6.97 2.56
CA ASP A 127 -36.20 5.66 2.50
C ASP A 127 -36.74 4.68 3.56
N GLY A 128 -36.93 3.42 3.15
CA GLY A 128 -37.43 2.32 3.98
C GLY A 128 -38.91 2.42 4.38
N LYS A 129 -39.68 3.41 3.92
CA LYS A 129 -41.07 3.63 4.35
C LYS A 129 -42.09 2.89 3.49
N MET A 130 -42.99 2.20 4.15
CA MET A 130 -44.14 1.49 3.58
C MET A 130 -45.46 2.11 4.08
N PRO A 131 -46.63 1.73 3.51
CA PRO A 131 -47.93 2.29 3.91
C PRO A 131 -48.22 2.28 5.40
N ASN A 132 -47.87 1.18 6.09
CA ASN A 132 -48.11 1.06 7.52
C ASN A 132 -47.21 1.98 8.37
N ASP A 133 -46.03 2.38 7.87
CA ASP A 133 -45.13 3.29 8.58
C ASP A 133 -45.60 4.74 8.54
N LEU A 134 -46.41 5.09 7.53
CA LEU A 134 -46.98 6.42 7.35
C LEU A 134 -48.48 6.47 7.69
N ALA A 135 -49.03 5.38 8.22
CA ALA A 135 -50.45 5.28 8.57
C ALA A 135 -50.82 6.33 9.62
N GLY A 136 -51.52 7.38 9.20
CA GLY A 136 -51.93 8.51 10.05
C GLY A 136 -51.04 9.76 9.95
N THR A 137 -49.95 9.72 9.18
CA THR A 137 -49.08 10.86 8.92
C THR A 137 -49.42 11.49 7.57
N ASN A 138 -50.20 12.57 7.61
CA ASN A 138 -50.60 13.33 6.41
C ASN A 138 -50.03 14.76 6.38
N SER A 139 -49.28 15.15 7.41
CA SER A 139 -48.70 16.48 7.52
C SER A 139 -47.43 16.59 6.71
N TRP A 140 -47.38 17.55 5.80
CA TRP A 140 -46.20 17.83 5.02
C TRP A 140 -44.97 18.18 5.88
N THR A 141 -45.20 18.89 6.99
CA THR A 141 -44.14 19.24 7.96
C THR A 141 -43.53 17.99 8.60
N GLU A 142 -44.35 16.99 8.91
CA GLU A 142 -43.87 15.73 9.51
C GLU A 142 -43.10 14.90 8.49
N LEU A 143 -43.60 14.80 7.24
CA LEU A 143 -42.93 14.08 6.15
C LEU A 143 -41.56 14.68 5.84
N LYS A 144 -41.44 16.03 5.77
CA LYS A 144 -40.16 16.71 5.53
C LYS A 144 -39.15 16.51 6.65
N ALA A 145 -39.60 16.31 7.89
CA ALA A 145 -38.75 16.16 9.06
C ALA A 145 -38.33 14.70 9.32
N MET A 146 -38.81 13.73 8.54
CA MET A 146 -38.46 12.33 8.75
C MET A 146 -36.98 12.07 8.51
N ALA A 147 -36.34 11.41 9.47
CA ALA A 147 -34.92 11.06 9.39
C ALA A 147 -34.62 10.23 8.13
N GLY A 148 -33.57 10.63 7.40
CA GLY A 148 -33.14 9.99 6.15
C GLY A 148 -33.93 10.42 4.90
N GLY A 149 -35.03 11.16 5.06
CA GLY A 149 -35.82 11.67 3.95
C GLY A 149 -35.05 12.71 3.11
N GLN A 150 -35.15 12.59 1.78
CA GLN A 150 -34.61 13.56 0.83
C GLN A 150 -35.75 14.46 0.35
N THR A 151 -35.58 15.78 0.40
CA THR A 151 -36.64 16.72 0.02
C THR A 151 -36.13 17.75 -0.97
N GLY A 152 -37.04 18.32 -1.77
CA GLY A 152 -36.70 19.38 -2.72
C GLY A 152 -37.90 19.99 -3.40
N ASP A 153 -37.68 21.08 -4.12
CA ASP A 153 -38.68 21.66 -5.01
C ASP A 153 -38.82 20.80 -6.28
N VAL A 154 -40.05 20.60 -6.74
CA VAL A 154 -40.30 20.03 -8.07
C VAL A 154 -39.92 21.09 -9.12
N LYS A 155 -39.11 20.70 -10.10
CA LYS A 155 -38.63 21.60 -11.17
C LYS A 155 -38.83 20.95 -12.53
N PRO A 156 -39.11 21.73 -13.59
CA PRO A 156 -39.16 21.18 -14.94
C PRO A 156 -37.85 20.48 -15.33
N GLY A 157 -37.96 19.35 -16.02
CA GLY A 157 -36.81 18.54 -16.44
C GLY A 157 -36.48 17.40 -15.48
N GLU A 158 -35.27 16.85 -15.61
CA GLU A 158 -34.81 15.72 -14.79
C GLU A 158 -34.05 16.20 -13.55
N VAL A 159 -34.39 15.64 -12.39
CA VAL A 159 -33.77 15.93 -11.10
C VAL A 159 -33.52 14.61 -10.35
N THR A 160 -32.31 14.46 -9.81
CA THR A 160 -31.99 13.37 -8.87
C THR A 160 -32.68 13.66 -7.53
N ALA A 161 -33.75 12.93 -7.23
CA ALA A 161 -34.58 13.16 -6.06
C ALA A 161 -34.06 12.48 -4.79
N ALA A 162 -33.41 11.32 -4.92
CA ALA A 162 -32.70 10.66 -3.83
C ALA A 162 -31.43 9.95 -4.35
N PRO A 163 -30.27 10.18 -3.70
CA PRO A 163 -29.02 9.54 -4.11
C PRO A 163 -28.81 8.16 -3.47
N ASN A 164 -28.25 7.25 -4.27
CA ASN A 164 -27.43 6.07 -3.92
C ASN A 164 -28.01 5.08 -2.91
N GLY A 165 -29.18 4.52 -3.17
CA GLY A 165 -29.57 3.27 -2.52
C GLY A 165 -28.60 2.14 -2.94
N THR A 166 -28.27 1.25 -2.02
CA THR A 166 -27.43 0.07 -2.27
C THR A 166 -28.26 -1.19 -2.06
N LEU A 167 -28.32 -2.03 -3.09
CA LEU A 167 -28.85 -3.39 -2.99
C LEU A 167 -27.69 -4.35 -3.20
N ASP A 168 -27.28 -4.98 -2.12
CA ASP A 168 -26.16 -5.90 -2.05
C ASP A 168 -26.62 -7.25 -1.48
N GLU A 169 -27.07 -8.12 -2.38
CA GLU A 169 -27.48 -9.49 -2.05
C GLU A 169 -26.35 -10.32 -1.40
N ILE A 170 -25.08 -9.88 -1.56
CA ILE A 170 -23.88 -10.57 -1.10
C ILE A 170 -23.61 -10.23 0.36
N ILE A 171 -23.62 -8.94 0.73
CA ILE A 171 -23.46 -8.50 2.12
C ILE A 171 -24.68 -8.88 2.97
N ASN A 172 -25.88 -8.70 2.42
CA ASN A 172 -27.13 -8.93 3.15
C ASN A 172 -27.63 -10.39 3.05
N GLY A 173 -26.91 -11.25 2.33
CA GLY A 173 -27.15 -12.70 2.23
C GLY A 173 -28.51 -13.11 1.64
N THR A 174 -29.25 -12.17 1.04
CA THR A 174 -30.64 -12.34 0.64
C THR A 174 -30.79 -12.09 -0.86
N LYS A 175 -31.26 -13.11 -1.60
CA LYS A 175 -31.55 -12.99 -3.04
C LYS A 175 -32.80 -12.17 -3.29
N ASN A 176 -32.80 -11.44 -4.41
CA ASN A 176 -33.85 -10.52 -4.82
C ASN A 176 -34.11 -9.40 -3.82
N GLU A 177 -33.03 -8.80 -3.31
CA GLU A 177 -33.15 -7.72 -2.35
C GLU A 177 -34.02 -6.59 -2.91
N THR A 178 -34.91 -6.10 -2.05
CA THR A 178 -35.92 -5.10 -2.40
C THR A 178 -35.85 -3.99 -1.36
N GLN A 179 -35.52 -2.78 -1.80
CA GLN A 179 -35.53 -1.59 -0.95
C GLN A 179 -36.81 -0.79 -1.22
N TYR A 180 -37.57 -0.57 -0.16
CA TYR A 180 -38.85 0.15 -0.19
C TYR A 180 -38.64 1.63 0.10
N PHE A 181 -39.45 2.48 -0.50
CA PHE A 181 -39.48 3.90 -0.22
C PHE A 181 -40.85 4.50 -0.52
N ALA A 182 -41.16 5.62 0.13
CA ALA A 182 -42.35 6.42 -0.21
C ALA A 182 -41.93 7.69 -0.96
N LEU A 183 -42.66 8.03 -2.02
CA LEU A 183 -42.55 9.32 -2.70
C LEU A 183 -43.79 10.15 -2.38
N ALA A 184 -43.60 11.25 -1.65
CA ALA A 184 -44.62 12.23 -1.36
C ALA A 184 -44.42 13.47 -2.22
N VAL A 185 -45.50 14.01 -2.77
CA VAL A 185 -45.53 15.28 -3.50
C VAL A 185 -46.58 16.18 -2.86
N HIS A 186 -46.20 17.43 -2.57
CA HIS A 186 -47.03 18.38 -1.84
C HIS A 186 -47.16 19.70 -2.58
N MET A 187 -48.36 20.24 -2.66
CA MET A 187 -48.60 21.59 -3.16
C MET A 187 -48.52 22.60 -2.04
N LYS A 188 -47.61 23.56 -2.18
CA LYS A 188 -47.38 24.63 -1.20
C LYS A 188 -48.68 25.35 -0.86
N GLU A 189 -48.91 25.67 0.41
CA GLU A 189 -50.09 26.39 0.89
C GLU A 189 -50.17 27.81 0.31
N SER A 190 -49.02 28.38 -0.06
CA SER A 190 -48.91 29.71 -0.67
C SER A 190 -49.25 29.73 -2.17
N ALA A 191 -49.52 28.59 -2.80
CA ALA A 191 -49.83 28.53 -4.23
C ALA A 191 -51.17 29.24 -4.52
N GLY A 192 -51.13 30.29 -5.35
CA GLY A 192 -52.32 31.09 -5.68
C GLY A 192 -53.16 30.50 -6.82
N ASN A 193 -54.22 31.23 -7.18
CA ASN A 193 -55.17 30.85 -8.24
C ASN A 193 -54.53 30.77 -9.63
N GLU A 194 -53.33 31.30 -9.85
CA GLU A 194 -52.55 31.18 -11.09
C GLU A 194 -52.22 29.73 -11.47
N TYR A 195 -52.21 28.83 -10.50
CA TYR A 195 -52.00 27.39 -10.66
C TYR A 195 -53.30 26.61 -10.96
N ALA A 196 -54.46 27.27 -10.92
CA ALA A 196 -55.74 26.63 -11.18
C ALA A 196 -55.81 26.07 -12.62
N LYS A 197 -56.25 24.81 -12.75
CA LYS A 197 -56.35 24.07 -14.03
C LYS A 197 -55.02 23.81 -14.75
N LYS A 198 -53.89 24.11 -14.11
CA LYS A 198 -52.56 23.68 -14.59
C LYS A 198 -52.38 22.19 -14.33
N SER A 199 -51.41 21.60 -15.01
CA SER A 199 -51.10 20.17 -14.88
C SER A 199 -49.60 19.95 -14.71
N ILE A 200 -49.24 18.73 -14.34
CA ILE A 200 -47.86 18.27 -14.30
C ILE A 200 -47.86 16.77 -14.54
N THR A 201 -46.80 16.28 -15.16
CA THR A 201 -46.50 14.85 -15.20
C THR A 201 -45.15 14.63 -14.54
N ILE A 202 -45.08 13.69 -13.61
CA ILE A 202 -43.87 13.33 -12.90
C ILE A 202 -43.62 11.84 -13.20
N ASP A 203 -42.61 11.58 -14.01
CA ASP A 203 -42.12 10.24 -14.31
C ASP A 203 -41.01 9.88 -13.30
N VAL A 204 -41.00 8.65 -12.77
CA VAL A 204 -39.93 8.17 -11.88
C VAL A 204 -39.00 7.26 -12.67
N ASN A 205 -37.73 7.64 -12.71
CA ASN A 205 -36.66 6.87 -13.33
C ASN A 205 -35.75 6.29 -12.25
N VAL A 206 -35.37 5.02 -12.39
CA VAL A 206 -34.31 4.41 -11.59
C VAL A 206 -33.11 4.20 -12.49
N VAL A 207 -31.99 4.81 -12.14
CA VAL A 207 -30.71 4.58 -12.83
C VAL A 207 -29.79 3.82 -11.90
N ALA A 208 -29.26 2.69 -12.37
CA ALA A 208 -28.42 1.81 -11.58
C ALA A 208 -27.08 1.56 -12.26
N LYS A 209 -26.05 1.38 -11.44
CA LYS A 209 -24.72 0.88 -11.84
C LYS A 209 -24.34 -0.28 -10.93
N GLN A 210 -23.43 -1.13 -11.38
CA GLN A 210 -22.84 -2.16 -10.54
C GLN A 210 -22.12 -1.52 -9.33
N ALA A 211 -22.29 -2.10 -8.15
CA ALA A 211 -21.48 -1.77 -6.98
C ALA A 211 -20.11 -2.45 -7.10
N MET A 212 -19.02 -1.81 -6.64
CA MET A 212 -17.66 -2.38 -6.64
C MET A 212 -17.49 -3.45 -5.54
N ALA A 213 -18.39 -4.42 -5.48
CA ALA A 213 -18.29 -5.59 -4.61
C ALA A 213 -18.16 -6.81 -5.52
N GLU A 214 -16.93 -7.33 -5.64
CA GLU A 214 -16.62 -8.47 -6.51
C GLU A 214 -16.78 -9.80 -5.73
N ASN A 215 -17.66 -10.67 -6.23
CA ASN A 215 -17.74 -12.08 -5.83
C ASN A 215 -18.08 -12.87 -7.10
N ASP A 216 -17.35 -13.95 -7.36
CA ASP A 216 -17.67 -14.88 -8.45
C ASP A 216 -18.22 -16.20 -7.90
N SER A 217 -18.42 -17.19 -8.77
CA SER A 217 -19.02 -18.48 -8.42
C SER A 217 -18.11 -19.42 -7.60
N PHE A 218 -16.88 -19.02 -7.24
CA PHE A 218 -15.92 -19.87 -6.54
C PHE A 218 -15.71 -19.47 -5.07
N ASP A 219 -15.44 -18.21 -4.78
CA ASP A 219 -15.41 -17.62 -3.42
C ASP A 219 -15.25 -16.09 -3.46
N ASN A 220 -15.27 -15.46 -2.28
CA ASN A 220 -15.09 -14.02 -2.08
C ASN A 220 -13.62 -13.61 -1.88
N THR A 221 -12.66 -14.44 -2.32
CA THR A 221 -11.22 -14.20 -2.08
C THR A 221 -10.45 -13.79 -3.33
N TYR A 222 -11.13 -13.58 -4.47
CA TYR A 222 -10.49 -13.17 -5.72
C TYR A 222 -9.63 -11.91 -5.54
N ASP A 223 -10.13 -10.92 -4.79
CA ASP A 223 -9.41 -9.68 -4.49
C ASP A 223 -8.62 -9.72 -3.17
N LYS A 224 -8.60 -10.85 -2.47
CA LYS A 224 -7.81 -11.00 -1.23
C LYS A 224 -6.30 -10.88 -1.49
N GLY A 225 -5.88 -10.94 -2.76
CA GLY A 225 -4.54 -10.59 -3.23
C GLY A 225 -4.50 -9.47 -4.26
N ALA A 226 -5.63 -8.84 -4.61
CA ALA A 226 -5.64 -7.71 -5.54
C ALA A 226 -5.09 -6.48 -4.83
N THR A 227 -3.88 -6.10 -5.22
CA THR A 227 -3.18 -5.00 -4.57
C THR A 227 -3.61 -3.69 -5.23
N PHE A 228 -4.52 -2.96 -4.57
CA PHE A 228 -4.90 -1.62 -5.00
C PHE A 228 -3.75 -0.67 -4.67
N LEU A 229 -3.28 0.07 -5.68
CA LEU A 229 -2.27 1.09 -5.49
C LEU A 229 -2.84 2.22 -4.63
N VAL A 230 -2.18 2.53 -3.52
CA VAL A 230 -2.44 3.70 -2.70
C VAL A 230 -2.03 4.95 -3.50
N GLY A 231 -3.02 5.71 -3.94
CA GLY A 231 -2.90 6.81 -4.90
C GLY A 231 -2.63 8.17 -4.28
N SER A 232 -3.07 8.36 -3.03
CA SER A 232 -3.18 9.66 -2.37
C SER A 232 -2.76 9.60 -0.90
N GLN A 233 -2.49 10.77 -0.31
CA GLN A 233 -2.17 10.88 1.11
C GLN A 233 -3.30 10.30 1.99
N SER A 234 -4.56 10.62 1.70
CA SER A 234 -5.70 10.14 2.49
C SER A 234 -5.87 8.63 2.43
N GLU A 235 -5.60 8.02 1.27
CA GLU A 235 -5.60 6.56 1.12
C GLU A 235 -4.43 5.94 1.87
N PHE A 236 -3.26 6.57 1.87
CA PHE A 236 -2.10 6.10 2.63
C PHE A 236 -2.38 6.10 4.12
N ASP A 237 -2.87 7.24 4.65
CA ASP A 237 -3.24 7.38 6.06
C ASP A 237 -4.29 6.35 6.47
N SER A 238 -5.33 6.16 5.65
CA SER A 238 -6.38 5.17 5.92
C SER A 238 -5.86 3.73 5.83
N ALA A 239 -5.02 3.43 4.83
CA ALA A 239 -4.52 2.08 4.62
C ALA A 239 -3.59 1.66 5.75
N ILE A 240 -2.72 2.55 6.23
CA ILE A 240 -1.79 2.23 7.31
C ILE A 240 -2.48 2.19 8.68
N GLU A 241 -3.50 3.02 8.92
CA GLU A 241 -4.30 3.01 10.16
C GLU A 241 -5.09 1.70 10.32
N ASN A 242 -5.58 1.15 9.20
CA ASN A 242 -6.38 -0.07 9.18
C ASN A 242 -5.58 -1.34 8.82
N ALA A 243 -4.26 -1.24 8.65
CA ALA A 243 -3.45 -2.35 8.19
C ALA A 243 -3.35 -3.47 9.25
N GLU A 244 -3.55 -4.70 8.81
CA GLU A 244 -3.37 -5.91 9.59
C GLU A 244 -2.06 -6.63 9.22
N PRO A 245 -1.52 -7.49 10.11
CA PRO A 245 -0.33 -8.27 9.80
C PRO A 245 -0.50 -9.12 8.52
N GLY A 246 0.41 -8.95 7.56
CA GLY A 246 0.36 -9.60 6.26
C GLY A 246 -0.08 -8.67 5.12
N ASP A 247 -0.63 -7.50 5.44
CA ASP A 247 -1.07 -6.54 4.43
C ASP A 247 0.11 -5.93 3.65
N LYS A 248 -0.17 -5.63 2.39
CA LYS A 248 0.74 -4.97 1.46
C LYS A 248 0.13 -3.67 0.97
N LEU A 249 0.73 -2.57 1.38
CA LEU A 249 0.42 -1.22 0.93
C LEU A 249 1.33 -0.93 -0.26
N GLU A 250 0.86 -1.25 -1.46
CA GLU A 250 1.56 -0.85 -2.68
C GLU A 250 1.25 0.61 -2.99
N LEU A 251 2.28 1.46 -2.99
CA LEU A 251 2.14 2.88 -3.18
C LEU A 251 2.30 3.24 -4.65
N SER A 252 1.41 4.08 -5.14
CA SER A 252 1.58 4.72 -6.44
C SER A 252 2.78 5.69 -6.42
N LYS A 253 3.06 6.30 -7.57
CA LYS A 253 4.16 7.24 -7.73
C LYS A 253 3.70 8.57 -7.14
N GLY A 254 4.47 9.10 -6.20
CA GLY A 254 4.12 10.33 -5.51
C GLY A 254 4.85 10.43 -4.19
N THR A 255 4.50 11.46 -3.42
CA THR A 255 5.06 11.71 -2.09
C THR A 255 3.98 11.45 -1.05
N PHE A 256 4.31 10.63 -0.06
CA PHE A 256 3.46 10.30 1.09
C PHE A 256 4.13 10.82 2.36
N ALA A 257 3.49 11.77 3.02
CA ALA A 257 4.02 12.45 4.19
C ALA A 257 3.68 11.68 5.47
N ILE A 258 4.63 11.64 6.41
CA ILE A 258 4.44 11.16 7.78
C ILE A 258 4.97 12.25 8.71
N SER A 259 4.11 12.74 9.61
CA SER A 259 4.42 13.84 10.52
C SER A 259 4.27 13.43 11.99
N GLY A 260 4.97 14.14 12.87
CA GLY A 260 4.85 13.98 14.33
C GLY A 260 6.00 13.20 14.97
N GLY A 261 6.83 12.54 14.16
CA GLY A 261 7.92 11.69 14.63
C GLY A 261 7.45 10.43 15.35
N ASN A 262 8.37 9.47 15.48
CA ASN A 262 8.17 8.15 16.05
C ASN A 262 6.94 7.42 15.50
N TYR A 263 6.63 7.60 14.21
CA TYR A 263 5.47 7.00 13.60
C TYR A 263 5.63 5.47 13.56
N ALA A 264 4.81 4.75 14.32
CA ALA A 264 4.89 3.30 14.41
C ALA A 264 4.17 2.64 13.22
N VAL A 265 4.91 1.89 12.42
CA VAL A 265 4.32 1.03 11.38
C VAL A 265 3.76 -0.23 12.04
N PRO A 266 2.51 -0.63 11.75
CA PRO A 266 1.95 -1.84 12.34
C PRO A 266 2.77 -3.09 11.98
N ASN A 267 2.85 -4.03 12.93
CA ASN A 267 3.61 -5.27 12.74
C ASN A 267 3.07 -6.08 11.55
N GLY A 268 3.95 -6.70 10.78
CA GLY A 268 3.62 -7.57 9.66
C GLY A 268 3.22 -6.83 8.38
N VAL A 269 3.21 -5.50 8.38
CA VAL A 269 2.81 -4.70 7.22
C VAL A 269 3.98 -4.49 6.26
N SER A 270 3.71 -4.61 4.97
CA SER A 270 4.65 -4.26 3.90
C SER A 270 4.24 -2.95 3.23
N ILE A 271 5.12 -1.95 3.22
CA ILE A 271 4.95 -0.69 2.49
C ILE A 271 5.88 -0.75 1.27
N ILE A 272 5.32 -0.79 0.07
CA ILE A 272 6.05 -1.07 -1.16
C ILE A 272 5.78 0.03 -2.16
N GLY A 273 6.78 0.85 -2.46
CA GLY A 273 6.68 1.86 -3.50
C GLY A 273 6.92 1.33 -4.91
N GLN A 274 6.88 2.26 -5.85
CA GLN A 274 7.35 2.08 -7.21
C GLN A 274 8.38 3.17 -7.56
N GLU A 275 8.90 3.14 -8.78
CA GLU A 275 9.84 4.17 -9.22
C GLU A 275 9.23 5.58 -9.08
N GLY A 276 9.92 6.44 -8.32
CA GLY A 276 9.47 7.79 -8.01
C GLY A 276 8.53 7.91 -6.82
N THR A 277 8.33 6.86 -6.03
CA THR A 277 7.66 6.93 -4.73
C THR A 277 8.61 7.49 -3.66
N GLU A 278 8.11 8.47 -2.90
CA GLU A 278 8.81 9.12 -1.80
C GLU A 278 8.00 9.04 -0.51
N ILE A 279 8.64 8.69 0.61
CA ILE A 279 8.11 8.88 1.96
C ILE A 279 8.79 10.09 2.57
N ALA A 280 8.03 11.14 2.85
CA ALA A 280 8.52 12.40 3.40
C ALA A 280 8.24 12.47 4.91
N LEU A 281 9.29 12.39 5.72
CA LEU A 281 9.20 12.41 7.18
C LEU A 281 9.33 13.83 7.73
N ASP A 282 8.52 14.23 8.72
CA ASP A 282 8.70 15.48 9.48
C ASP A 282 8.54 15.22 10.99
N ASN A 283 9.65 15.36 11.74
CA ASN A 283 9.65 15.14 13.19
C ASN A 283 9.23 16.36 14.00
N GLY A 284 8.84 17.48 13.37
CA GLY A 284 8.32 18.65 14.08
C GLY A 284 9.34 19.38 14.97
N ASP A 285 10.64 19.24 14.68
CA ASP A 285 11.79 19.74 15.46
C ASP A 285 11.89 19.08 16.84
N PRO A 286 12.30 17.80 16.89
CA PRO A 286 12.30 17.02 18.11
C PRO A 286 13.31 17.58 19.09
N THR A 287 12.82 17.87 20.30
CA THR A 287 13.66 18.18 21.46
C THR A 287 14.33 16.93 22.04
N ASP A 288 13.72 15.76 21.79
CA ASP A 288 14.18 14.48 22.29
C ASP A 288 15.39 13.97 21.49
N SER A 289 16.28 13.27 22.20
CA SER A 289 17.53 12.79 21.63
C SER A 289 17.43 11.48 20.85
N SER A 290 16.23 10.92 20.70
CA SER A 290 15.99 9.58 20.17
C SER A 290 14.80 9.48 19.20
N THR A 291 14.36 10.59 18.62
CA THR A 291 13.20 10.63 17.73
C THR A 291 13.53 10.05 16.36
N ALA A 292 12.74 9.08 15.93
CA ALA A 292 12.75 8.55 14.57
C ALA A 292 11.69 9.26 13.72
N GLY A 293 11.77 9.21 12.39
CA GLY A 293 10.61 9.53 11.56
C GLY A 293 9.62 8.37 11.55
N MET A 294 10.11 7.17 11.27
CA MET A 294 9.34 5.93 11.33
C MET A 294 9.99 4.92 12.29
N VAL A 295 9.15 4.14 12.97
CA VAL A 295 9.53 3.02 13.82
C VAL A 295 8.94 1.75 13.24
N LEU A 296 9.81 0.81 12.83
CA LEU A 296 9.42 -0.45 12.23
C LEU A 296 9.39 -1.55 13.30
N GLY A 297 8.21 -2.15 13.47
CA GLY A 297 7.95 -3.29 14.34
C GLY A 297 8.21 -4.64 13.65
N ASP A 298 7.69 -5.72 14.23
CA ASP A 298 8.00 -7.09 13.79
C ASP A 298 7.48 -7.36 12.38
N ASN A 299 8.26 -8.09 11.57
CA ASN A 299 7.91 -8.58 10.23
C ASN A 299 7.49 -7.47 9.24
N VAL A 300 7.96 -6.24 9.46
CA VAL A 300 7.68 -5.11 8.56
C VAL A 300 8.62 -5.16 7.35
N THR A 301 8.08 -4.88 6.15
CA THR A 301 8.89 -4.66 4.95
C THR A 301 8.69 -3.23 4.45
N LEU A 302 9.79 -2.53 4.19
CA LEU A 302 9.78 -1.26 3.47
C LEU A 302 10.59 -1.43 2.19
N ALA A 303 9.94 -1.24 1.04
CA ALA A 303 10.58 -1.50 -0.24
C ALA A 303 10.33 -0.42 -1.29
N ASN A 304 11.30 -0.21 -2.19
CA ASN A 304 11.17 0.62 -3.40
C ASN A 304 10.75 2.08 -3.12
N VAL A 305 11.35 2.69 -2.10
CA VAL A 305 11.04 4.08 -1.72
C VAL A 305 12.29 4.92 -1.58
N LYS A 306 12.18 6.19 -1.95
CA LYS A 306 13.06 7.22 -1.43
C LYS A 306 12.49 7.74 -0.12
N VAL A 307 13.31 7.85 0.93
CA VAL A 307 12.90 8.47 2.19
C VAL A 307 13.60 9.82 2.32
N THR A 308 12.82 10.87 2.53
CA THR A 308 13.30 12.22 2.82
C THR A 308 12.84 12.64 4.21
N GLY A 309 13.45 13.67 4.75
CA GLY A 309 13.25 14.05 6.14
C GLY A 309 13.45 15.52 6.37
N LYS A 310 12.52 16.11 7.11
CA LYS A 310 12.54 17.48 7.60
C LYS A 310 12.54 17.46 9.12
N ASN A 311 13.25 18.42 9.71
CA ASN A 311 13.35 18.57 11.15
C ASN A 311 13.77 17.28 11.87
N MET A 312 14.67 16.46 11.30
CA MET A 312 15.06 15.16 11.88
C MET A 312 15.84 15.29 13.21
N GLY A 313 16.18 16.52 13.60
CA GLY A 313 17.06 16.82 14.72
C GLY A 313 18.52 16.42 14.46
N SER A 314 19.39 16.78 15.39
CA SER A 314 20.85 16.64 15.27
C SER A 314 21.48 15.78 16.36
N LYS A 315 20.65 15.15 17.21
CA LYS A 315 21.11 14.31 18.32
C LYS A 315 21.45 12.90 17.83
N ASP A 316 22.36 12.25 18.55
CA ASP A 316 22.99 10.98 18.14
C ASP A 316 22.03 9.82 17.88
N TYR A 317 20.88 9.76 18.56
CA TYR A 317 19.91 8.68 18.41
C TYR A 317 18.68 9.07 17.60
N ASN A 318 18.72 10.21 16.91
CA ASN A 318 17.67 10.56 15.97
C ASN A 318 17.87 9.80 14.67
N ALA A 319 16.76 9.38 14.05
CA ALA A 319 16.81 8.57 12.85
C ALA A 319 15.72 8.94 11.84
N PHE A 320 15.93 8.56 10.59
CA PHE A 320 14.84 8.47 9.60
C PHE A 320 14.01 7.24 9.90
N ILE A 321 14.65 6.08 9.93
CA ILE A 321 14.03 4.79 10.23
C ILE A 321 14.67 4.22 11.49
N LYS A 322 13.84 3.81 12.45
CA LYS A 322 14.26 3.04 13.60
C LYS A 322 13.63 1.66 13.56
N ILE A 323 14.46 0.63 13.59
CA ILE A 323 14.04 -0.76 13.64
C ILE A 323 14.06 -1.21 15.10
N GLN A 324 12.88 -1.59 15.60
CA GLN A 324 12.71 -2.13 16.95
C GLN A 324 12.02 -3.51 16.97
N GLY A 325 11.49 -3.95 15.83
CA GLY A 325 10.99 -5.31 15.68
C GLY A 325 11.95 -6.26 15.00
N ASN A 326 11.57 -7.52 15.02
CA ASN A 326 12.27 -8.66 14.47
C ASN A 326 11.89 -8.89 13.00
N ASN A 327 12.79 -9.45 12.20
CA ASN A 327 12.51 -9.86 10.80
C ASN A 327 12.12 -8.71 9.87
N VAL A 328 12.66 -7.51 10.09
CA VAL A 328 12.40 -6.34 9.23
C VAL A 328 13.25 -6.38 7.97
N VAL A 329 12.64 -6.02 6.85
CA VAL A 329 13.29 -5.93 5.54
C VAL A 329 13.24 -4.50 5.02
N LEU A 330 14.41 -3.94 4.70
CA LEU A 330 14.55 -2.75 3.86
C LEU A 330 15.09 -3.18 2.49
N GLU A 331 14.33 -2.94 1.42
CA GLU A 331 14.72 -3.34 0.06
C GLU A 331 14.62 -2.17 -0.92
N ASN A 332 15.70 -1.83 -1.61
CA ASN A 332 15.68 -0.70 -2.56
C ASN A 332 15.18 0.59 -1.90
N VAL A 333 15.72 0.86 -0.70
CA VAL A 333 15.45 2.08 0.06
C VAL A 333 16.60 3.07 -0.18
N THR A 334 16.25 4.30 -0.56
CA THR A 334 17.24 5.38 -0.73
C THR A 334 17.03 6.45 0.33
N ILE A 335 18.05 6.74 1.10
CA ILE A 335 18.10 7.88 2.03
C ILE A 335 19.40 8.62 1.75
N ASP A 336 19.32 9.79 1.13
CA ASP A 336 20.46 10.68 0.91
C ASP A 336 20.21 11.97 1.69
N THR A 337 21.02 12.19 2.72
CA THR A 337 20.81 13.32 3.63
C THR A 337 22.09 14.03 4.03
N TYR A 338 21.98 15.35 4.14
CA TYR A 338 22.98 16.22 4.75
C TYR A 338 22.77 16.38 6.28
N ALA A 339 21.86 15.62 6.88
CA ALA A 339 21.56 15.67 8.31
C ALA A 339 22.52 14.81 9.16
N SER A 340 22.61 15.11 10.46
CA SER A 340 23.31 14.27 11.44
C SER A 340 22.50 13.05 11.89
N ALA A 341 21.17 13.10 11.74
CA ALA A 341 20.28 11.98 12.04
C ALA A 341 20.66 10.76 11.18
N SER A 342 20.64 9.58 11.80
CA SER A 342 21.02 8.34 11.14
C SER A 342 19.93 7.89 10.16
N PRO A 343 20.25 7.50 8.92
CA PRO A 343 19.30 6.85 8.03
C PRO A 343 18.58 5.67 8.71
N VAL A 344 19.34 4.77 9.35
CA VAL A 344 18.79 3.61 10.06
C VAL A 344 19.41 3.47 11.45
N ILE A 345 18.55 3.34 12.48
CA ILE A 345 18.94 2.86 13.81
C ILE A 345 18.31 1.49 14.06
N ILE A 346 19.06 0.56 14.66
CA ILE A 346 18.56 -0.76 15.10
C ILE A 346 18.76 -0.88 16.60
N SER A 347 17.71 -1.26 17.34
CA SER A 347 17.73 -1.38 18.81
C SER A 347 16.74 -2.43 19.30
N ASN A 348 17.00 -3.03 20.46
CA ASN A 348 16.05 -3.94 21.15
C ASN A 348 15.49 -5.09 20.29
N THR A 349 16.34 -5.75 19.49
CA THR A 349 15.97 -6.92 18.68
C THR A 349 16.43 -8.23 19.33
N ASP A 350 15.69 -9.30 19.08
CA ASP A 350 15.88 -10.60 19.72
C ASP A 350 17.12 -11.33 19.19
N ALA A 351 17.59 -12.35 19.91
CA ALA A 351 18.75 -13.14 19.51
C ALA A 351 18.52 -14.00 18.25
N GLU A 352 17.26 -14.30 17.91
CA GLU A 352 16.88 -15.10 16.73
C GLU A 352 16.42 -14.24 15.53
N ASN A 353 16.42 -12.91 15.68
CA ASN A 353 15.95 -12.02 14.64
C ASN A 353 16.86 -12.00 13.41
N VAL A 354 16.27 -11.75 12.23
CA VAL A 354 17.00 -11.50 10.99
C VAL A 354 16.56 -10.18 10.35
N ILE A 355 17.37 -9.12 10.52
CA ILE A 355 17.18 -7.87 9.77
C ILE A 355 17.89 -7.97 8.44
N THR A 356 17.21 -7.57 7.36
CA THR A 356 17.80 -7.53 6.01
C THR A 356 17.70 -6.13 5.43
N ILE A 357 18.84 -5.57 5.02
CA ILE A 357 18.92 -4.32 4.25
C ILE A 357 19.55 -4.68 2.91
N LYS A 358 18.81 -4.58 1.81
CA LYS A 358 19.29 -4.98 0.50
C LYS A 358 19.00 -3.97 -0.60
N ASN A 359 19.84 -3.96 -1.63
CA ASN A 359 19.68 -3.12 -2.82
C ASN A 359 19.52 -1.62 -2.50
N SER A 360 20.06 -1.15 -1.38
CA SER A 360 19.75 0.18 -0.82
C SER A 360 20.92 1.15 -0.95
N ASP A 361 20.64 2.47 -0.88
CA ASP A 361 21.67 3.51 -0.75
C ASP A 361 21.33 4.38 0.47
N LEU A 362 22.13 4.24 1.53
CA LEU A 362 21.95 4.95 2.78
C LEU A 362 23.16 5.85 3.01
N ASP A 363 22.98 7.14 2.74
CA ASP A 363 24.00 8.18 2.81
C ASP A 363 23.63 9.23 3.86
N THR A 364 24.59 9.56 4.71
CA THR A 364 24.48 10.68 5.66
C THR A 364 25.79 11.45 5.71
N PHE A 365 25.71 12.77 5.60
CA PHE A 365 26.93 13.58 5.54
C PHE A 365 27.65 13.73 6.90
N TYR A 366 26.91 13.72 8.01
CA TYR A 366 27.45 13.96 9.36
C TYR A 366 27.21 12.81 10.34
N GLY A 367 26.32 11.88 10.00
CA GLY A 367 25.84 10.86 10.92
C GLY A 367 26.48 9.48 10.73
N ARG A 368 25.69 8.48 11.14
CA ARG A 368 25.99 7.06 11.04
C ARG A 368 24.94 6.44 10.12
N ALA A 369 25.33 5.79 9.02
CA ALA A 369 24.37 5.30 8.03
C ALA A 369 23.48 4.19 8.62
N VAL A 370 24.11 3.13 9.14
CA VAL A 370 23.46 2.08 9.93
C VAL A 370 24.06 2.08 11.34
N TYR A 371 23.24 2.48 12.32
CA TYR A 371 23.66 2.60 13.71
C TYR A 371 22.93 1.62 14.62
N LEU A 372 23.67 0.66 15.16
CA LEU A 372 23.16 -0.35 16.07
C LEU A 372 23.50 0.06 17.50
N ILE A 373 22.48 0.08 18.35
CA ILE A 373 22.58 0.51 19.75
C ILE A 373 22.07 -0.58 20.70
N ASP A 374 22.11 -0.31 22.00
CA ASP A 374 21.81 -1.31 23.03
C ASP A 374 20.54 -2.13 22.77
N GLY A 375 20.70 -3.44 22.97
CA GLY A 375 19.66 -4.44 22.73
C GLY A 375 19.59 -4.96 21.29
N ALA A 376 20.37 -4.45 20.33
CA ALA A 376 20.37 -5.00 18.97
C ALA A 376 21.09 -6.36 18.90
N ASN A 377 20.34 -7.47 18.84
CA ASN A 377 20.87 -8.84 18.69
C ASN A 377 20.28 -9.55 17.46
N GLY A 378 20.72 -10.78 17.21
CA GLY A 378 20.32 -11.58 16.06
C GLY A 378 21.29 -11.43 14.90
N THR A 379 20.77 -11.46 13.68
CA THR A 379 21.54 -11.31 12.45
C THR A 379 21.12 -10.05 11.71
N VAL A 380 22.10 -9.27 11.27
CA VAL A 380 21.87 -8.12 10.37
C VAL A 380 22.59 -8.42 9.06
N ASN A 381 21.82 -8.63 8.00
CA ASN A 381 22.31 -8.85 6.65
C ASN A 381 22.22 -7.54 5.85
N ILE A 382 23.33 -7.12 5.26
CA ILE A 382 23.44 -5.95 4.40
C ILE A 382 23.95 -6.42 3.04
N GLU A 383 23.12 -6.35 2.01
CA GLU A 383 23.38 -7.00 0.71
C GLU A 383 23.24 -6.01 -0.45
N ASN A 384 24.18 -5.99 -1.40
CA ASN A 384 24.12 -5.11 -2.56
C ASN A 384 23.75 -3.65 -2.20
N THR A 385 24.36 -3.12 -1.15
CA THR A 385 23.96 -1.85 -0.53
C THR A 385 25.16 -0.91 -0.45
N LYS A 386 24.91 0.37 -0.72
CA LYS A 386 25.89 1.45 -0.51
C LYS A 386 25.58 2.14 0.81
N LEU A 387 26.56 2.14 1.71
CA LEU A 387 26.49 2.85 2.98
C LEU A 387 27.57 3.93 3.00
N SER A 388 27.18 5.17 3.24
CA SER A 388 28.12 6.30 3.28
C SER A 388 27.82 7.18 4.49
N GLY A 389 28.88 7.59 5.18
CA GLY A 389 28.82 8.61 6.21
C GLY A 389 30.09 8.69 7.03
N VAL A 390 30.07 9.41 8.15
CA VAL A 390 31.23 9.38 9.07
C VAL A 390 31.45 7.94 9.53
N TYR A 391 30.35 7.25 9.84
CA TYR A 391 30.34 5.81 10.08
C TYR A 391 29.30 5.13 9.17
N PRO A 392 29.72 4.39 8.12
CA PRO A 392 28.78 3.60 7.32
C PRO A 392 28.10 2.52 8.16
N ILE A 393 28.84 1.89 9.09
CA ILE A 393 28.27 1.00 10.10
C ILE A 393 28.87 1.35 11.44
N SER A 394 28.00 1.50 12.43
CA SER A 394 28.42 1.64 13.81
C SER A 394 27.63 0.73 14.75
N VAL A 395 28.31 -0.03 15.60
CA VAL A 395 27.68 -0.73 16.73
C VAL A 395 28.22 -0.12 18.02
N ASN A 396 27.38 0.63 18.71
CA ASN A 396 27.67 1.18 20.04
C ASN A 396 26.77 0.50 21.06
N SER A 397 27.20 -0.66 21.55
CA SER A 397 26.41 -1.41 22.52
C SER A 397 27.24 -2.23 23.49
N ALA A 398 26.78 -2.27 24.74
CA ALA A 398 27.23 -3.18 25.77
C ALA A 398 26.44 -4.51 25.81
N SER A 399 25.31 -4.62 25.13
CA SER A 399 24.35 -5.75 25.20
C SER A 399 24.06 -6.45 23.85
N SER A 400 24.87 -6.21 22.83
CA SER A 400 24.77 -6.82 21.48
C SER A 400 25.67 -8.05 21.26
N GLN A 401 26.02 -8.82 22.30
CA GLN A 401 26.97 -9.93 22.17
C GLN A 401 26.47 -11.10 21.32
N ASN A 402 25.17 -11.19 21.05
CA ASN A 402 24.61 -12.22 20.16
C ASN A 402 24.47 -11.72 18.71
N LEU A 403 24.84 -10.48 18.42
CA LEU A 403 24.74 -9.89 17.08
C LEU A 403 25.77 -10.50 16.11
N THR A 404 25.30 -10.99 14.98
CA THR A 404 26.11 -11.33 13.80
C THR A 404 25.85 -10.31 12.70
N LEU A 405 26.90 -9.64 12.24
CA LEU A 405 26.82 -8.73 11.10
C LEU A 405 27.31 -9.45 9.84
N ASN A 406 26.48 -9.50 8.80
CA ASN A 406 26.86 -10.02 7.48
C ASN A 406 26.70 -8.91 6.44
N VAL A 407 27.78 -8.58 5.75
CA VAL A 407 27.79 -7.58 4.69
C VAL A 407 28.27 -8.25 3.42
N LYS A 408 27.48 -8.15 2.35
CA LYS A 408 27.74 -8.83 1.08
C LYS A 408 27.53 -7.90 -0.11
N ASP A 409 28.41 -7.98 -1.12
CA ASP A 409 28.26 -7.27 -2.41
C ASP A 409 28.06 -5.75 -2.24
N SER A 410 28.65 -5.15 -1.20
CA SER A 410 28.28 -3.82 -0.70
C SER A 410 29.47 -2.86 -0.69
N THR A 411 29.19 -1.56 -0.68
CA THR A 411 30.20 -0.50 -0.54
C THR A 411 30.03 0.22 0.78
N LEU A 412 31.09 0.29 1.58
CA LEU A 412 31.13 1.00 2.86
C LEU A 412 32.11 2.17 2.76
N ASN A 413 31.59 3.39 2.73
CA ASN A 413 32.41 4.60 2.67
C ASN A 413 32.46 5.26 4.06
N GLY A 414 33.64 5.23 4.70
CA GLY A 414 33.91 5.87 5.97
C GLY A 414 34.38 4.91 7.07
N TRP A 415 34.24 5.31 8.34
CA TRP A 415 34.77 4.55 9.46
C TRP A 415 33.79 3.46 9.93
N THR A 416 34.09 2.19 9.65
CA THR A 416 33.33 1.06 10.22
C THR A 416 33.82 0.74 11.63
N SER A 417 32.93 0.83 12.63
CA SER A 417 33.30 0.52 14.02
C SER A 417 32.19 -0.25 14.71
N TYR A 418 32.48 -1.45 15.20
CA TYR A 418 31.51 -2.24 15.95
C TYR A 418 32.11 -2.76 17.25
N GLY A 419 31.33 -2.63 18.34
CA GLY A 419 31.68 -3.14 19.66
C GLY A 419 31.81 -4.68 19.72
N ASN A 420 31.89 -5.20 20.94
CA ASN A 420 32.03 -6.64 21.16
C ASN A 420 30.72 -7.38 20.84
N ILE A 421 30.60 -7.80 19.58
CA ILE A 421 29.51 -8.60 19.01
C ILE A 421 29.94 -10.06 18.81
N LYS A 422 29.02 -10.94 18.36
CA LYS A 422 29.32 -12.36 18.12
C LYS A 422 30.35 -12.54 17.00
N ALA A 423 30.09 -11.96 15.84
CA ALA A 423 30.99 -11.97 14.69
C ALA A 423 30.59 -10.91 13.64
N ALA A 424 31.55 -10.53 12.80
CA ALA A 424 31.30 -9.76 11.58
C ALA A 424 31.87 -10.47 10.35
N ASN A 425 31.10 -10.53 9.27
CA ASN A 425 31.49 -11.16 8.02
C ASN A 425 31.28 -10.17 6.87
N PHE A 426 32.32 -9.94 6.09
CA PHE A 426 32.31 -9.09 4.90
C PHE A 426 32.67 -9.94 3.70
N THR A 427 31.82 -9.96 2.67
CA THR A 427 32.02 -10.74 1.45
C THR A 427 31.81 -9.86 0.23
N ASN A 428 32.79 -9.81 -0.67
CA ASN A 428 32.73 -8.93 -1.85
C ASN A 428 32.38 -7.47 -1.47
N THR A 429 32.99 -6.98 -0.38
CA THR A 429 32.75 -5.65 0.15
C THR A 429 33.87 -4.70 -0.25
N VAL A 430 33.52 -3.52 -0.73
CA VAL A 430 34.46 -2.42 -0.99
C VAL A 430 34.45 -1.46 0.20
N PHE A 431 35.62 -1.27 0.80
CA PHE A 431 35.87 -0.29 1.86
C PHE A 431 36.50 0.95 1.24
N GLY A 432 35.72 2.03 1.20
CA GLY A 432 36.05 3.24 0.46
C GLY A 432 36.08 4.50 1.34
N LYS A 433 36.30 5.62 0.67
CA LYS A 433 36.40 6.95 1.29
C LYS A 433 35.03 7.63 1.31
N CYS A 434 34.60 8.14 2.46
CA CYS A 434 33.55 9.16 2.52
C CYS A 434 34.14 10.58 2.45
N LEU A 435 33.31 11.57 2.11
CA LEU A 435 33.73 12.97 2.05
C LEU A 435 34.29 13.50 3.38
N ARG A 436 33.86 12.93 4.51
CA ARG A 436 34.26 13.31 5.87
C ARG A 436 34.30 12.10 6.79
N GLY A 437 35.49 11.72 7.24
CA GLY A 437 35.67 10.58 8.12
C GLY A 437 37.03 9.94 7.92
N TYR A 438 37.26 8.86 8.66
CA TYR A 438 38.47 8.05 8.52
C TYR A 438 38.19 6.89 7.56
N GLU A 439 39.17 6.57 6.73
CA GLU A 439 39.19 5.36 5.91
C GLU A 439 39.66 4.22 6.82
N PHE A 440 38.77 3.75 7.70
CA PHE A 440 39.18 2.89 8.80
C PHE A 440 38.12 1.85 9.16
N ILE A 441 38.58 0.68 9.59
CA ILE A 441 37.74 -0.27 10.31
C ILE A 441 38.40 -0.66 11.62
N ARG A 442 37.64 -0.57 12.72
CA ARG A 442 38.08 -0.99 14.06
C ARG A 442 37.21 -2.14 14.60
N PRO A 443 37.60 -3.40 14.39
CA PRO A 443 36.87 -4.54 14.94
C PRO A 443 37.12 -4.73 16.44
N TYR A 444 36.06 -5.03 17.21
CA TYR A 444 36.15 -5.52 18.60
C TYR A 444 35.71 -6.99 18.73
N ALA A 445 35.45 -7.66 17.61
CA ALA A 445 34.94 -9.02 17.51
C ALA A 445 35.68 -9.82 16.44
N ASN A 446 35.52 -11.15 16.45
CA ASN A 446 36.04 -12.00 15.38
C ASN A 446 35.46 -11.54 14.04
N THR A 447 36.34 -11.37 13.05
CA THR A 447 35.97 -10.74 11.78
C THR A 447 36.53 -11.54 10.61
N THR A 448 35.70 -11.77 9.60
CA THR A 448 36.11 -12.42 8.35
C THR A 448 35.87 -11.48 7.18
N PHE A 449 36.91 -11.26 6.39
CA PHE A 449 36.89 -10.54 5.12
C PHE A 449 37.12 -11.56 4.00
N THR A 450 36.20 -11.64 3.04
CA THR A 450 36.31 -12.53 1.88
C THR A 450 36.10 -11.72 0.62
N ASN A 451 37.02 -11.79 -0.35
CA ASN A 451 36.94 -11.03 -1.60
C ASN A 451 36.76 -9.52 -1.38
N CYS A 452 37.31 -8.96 -0.29
CA CYS A 452 37.12 -7.56 0.04
C CYS A 452 38.20 -6.68 -0.60
N THR A 453 37.82 -5.47 -1.00
CA THR A 453 38.73 -4.47 -1.54
C THR A 453 38.80 -3.29 -0.58
N PHE A 454 40.02 -2.94 -0.16
CA PHE A 454 40.30 -1.77 0.67
C PHE A 454 40.90 -0.68 -0.21
N GLU A 455 40.17 0.40 -0.47
CA GLU A 455 40.65 1.45 -1.37
C GLU A 455 41.66 2.39 -0.71
N LYS A 456 42.50 3.04 -1.51
CA LYS A 456 43.30 4.21 -1.12
C LYS A 456 44.15 3.94 0.14
N THR A 457 43.94 4.72 1.20
CA THR A 457 44.68 4.66 2.45
C THR A 457 43.90 3.94 3.55
N PHE A 458 42.90 3.13 3.18
CA PHE A 458 42.07 2.45 4.16
C PHE A 458 42.90 1.53 5.06
N LYS A 459 42.66 1.60 6.37
CA LYS A 459 43.38 0.80 7.37
C LYS A 459 42.46 -0.04 8.24
N VAL A 460 43.01 -1.16 8.71
CA VAL A 460 42.36 -2.08 9.64
C VAL A 460 43.09 -2.04 10.98
N GLY A 461 42.40 -1.60 12.02
CA GLY A 461 42.89 -1.60 13.40
C GLY A 461 42.42 -2.82 14.21
N ALA A 462 42.50 -2.69 15.54
CA ALA A 462 41.94 -3.65 16.48
C ALA A 462 41.48 -2.95 17.77
N GLY A 463 40.19 -3.03 18.06
CA GLY A 463 39.61 -2.46 19.27
C GLY A 463 39.80 -3.33 20.52
N ALA A 464 40.12 -4.61 20.35
CA ALA A 464 40.30 -5.56 21.45
C ALA A 464 41.41 -6.58 21.14
N ILE A 465 41.96 -7.20 22.18
CA ILE A 465 42.95 -8.29 22.09
C ILE A 465 42.25 -9.66 21.93
N GLY A 466 43.01 -10.68 21.53
CA GLY A 466 42.55 -12.07 21.51
C GLY A 466 41.47 -12.36 20.47
N LYS A 467 41.30 -11.49 19.48
CA LYS A 467 40.35 -11.67 18.37
C LYS A 467 41.02 -12.36 17.19
N THR A 468 40.21 -12.98 16.35
CA THR A 468 40.66 -13.60 15.10
C THR A 468 40.16 -12.80 13.90
N TYR A 469 41.09 -12.41 13.02
CA TYR A 469 40.80 -11.72 11.77
C TYR A 469 41.25 -12.58 10.59
N ASN A 470 40.31 -12.94 9.72
CA ASN A 470 40.57 -13.73 8.52
C ASN A 470 40.45 -12.84 7.29
N PHE A 471 41.49 -12.82 6.45
CA PHE A 471 41.52 -12.13 5.18
C PHE A 471 41.66 -13.16 4.05
N ASN A 472 40.58 -13.39 3.32
CA ASN A 472 40.53 -14.35 2.23
C ASN A 472 40.39 -13.60 0.91
N ASN A 473 41.38 -13.73 0.03
CA ASN A 473 41.38 -13.14 -1.31
C ASN A 473 41.05 -11.63 -1.30
N CYS A 474 41.67 -10.88 -0.39
CA CYS A 474 41.43 -9.45 -0.24
C CYS A 474 42.54 -8.63 -0.93
N THR A 475 42.19 -7.42 -1.38
CA THR A 475 43.14 -6.47 -1.97
C THR A 475 43.15 -5.15 -1.19
N SER A 476 44.29 -4.47 -1.17
CA SER A 476 44.40 -3.10 -0.67
C SER A 476 45.11 -2.23 -1.69
N ASN A 477 44.42 -1.19 -2.16
CA ASN A 477 44.87 -0.29 -3.23
C ASN A 477 45.33 -1.06 -4.48
N GLY A 478 44.56 -2.08 -4.89
CA GLY A 478 44.85 -2.92 -6.06
C GLY A 478 45.96 -3.95 -5.87
N VAL A 479 46.53 -4.08 -4.66
CA VAL A 479 47.56 -5.08 -4.33
C VAL A 479 46.95 -6.20 -3.50
N ASP A 480 47.21 -7.45 -3.89
CA ASP A 480 46.78 -8.63 -3.13
C ASP A 480 47.42 -8.65 -1.73
N ILE A 481 46.59 -8.92 -0.72
CA ILE A 481 47.05 -9.09 0.66
C ILE A 481 47.64 -10.48 0.84
N THR A 482 48.85 -10.52 1.41
CA THR A 482 49.62 -11.73 1.75
C THR A 482 50.06 -11.69 3.21
N THR A 483 50.53 -12.81 3.74
CA THR A 483 51.12 -12.85 5.10
C THR A 483 52.31 -11.92 5.25
N ASP A 484 53.05 -11.66 4.16
CA ASP A 484 54.30 -10.91 4.18
C ASP A 484 54.06 -9.38 4.11
N ASN A 485 52.97 -8.95 3.48
CA ASN A 485 52.69 -7.53 3.25
C ASN A 485 51.55 -6.96 4.11
N ILE A 486 50.70 -7.79 4.74
CA ILE A 486 49.47 -7.32 5.40
C ILE A 486 49.73 -6.21 6.43
N GLN A 487 50.82 -6.33 7.20
CA GLN A 487 51.20 -5.37 8.24
C GLN A 487 51.45 -3.97 7.67
N THR A 488 52.18 -3.86 6.57
CA THR A 488 52.53 -2.56 5.97
C THR A 488 51.44 -2.06 5.03
N GLN A 489 50.78 -2.99 4.33
CA GLN A 489 49.78 -2.67 3.32
C GLN A 489 48.46 -2.21 3.94
N LEU A 490 47.95 -2.92 4.95
CA LEU A 490 46.56 -2.77 5.39
C LEU A 490 46.39 -2.47 6.89
N LEU A 491 47.22 -3.03 7.74
CA LEU A 491 47.03 -2.87 9.20
C LEU A 491 47.45 -1.48 9.69
N ASP A 492 46.76 -0.98 10.70
CA ASP A 492 47.19 0.18 11.47
C ASP A 492 48.01 -0.26 12.70
N MET A 493 49.33 -0.20 12.56
CA MET A 493 50.26 -0.58 13.61
C MET A 493 50.56 0.53 14.62
N SER A 494 49.85 1.66 14.55
CA SER A 494 50.05 2.79 15.45
C SER A 494 49.25 2.66 16.74
N GLY A 495 49.80 3.23 17.82
CA GLY A 495 49.13 3.36 19.11
C GLY A 495 48.51 2.05 19.64
N VAL A 496 47.31 2.18 20.22
CA VAL A 496 46.60 1.07 20.85
C VAL A 496 46.13 0.01 19.86
N ASP A 497 45.82 0.40 18.61
CA ASP A 497 45.41 -0.54 17.56
C ASP A 497 46.54 -1.52 17.23
N GLY A 498 47.77 -1.02 17.03
CA GLY A 498 48.94 -1.87 16.80
C GLY A 498 49.27 -2.81 17.96
N ASP A 499 49.15 -2.32 19.20
CA ASP A 499 49.36 -3.13 20.40
C ASP A 499 48.32 -4.24 20.56
N ASN A 500 47.08 -3.99 20.13
CA ASN A 500 46.02 -4.97 20.12
C ASN A 500 46.18 -5.99 18.99
N LEU A 501 46.55 -5.53 17.78
CA LEU A 501 46.78 -6.39 16.62
C LEU A 501 47.85 -7.45 16.90
N ARG A 502 48.96 -7.07 17.56
CA ARG A 502 50.03 -8.00 17.99
C ARG A 502 49.54 -9.10 18.95
N LYS A 503 48.39 -8.90 19.59
CA LYS A 503 47.76 -9.85 20.53
C LYS A 503 46.52 -10.52 19.92
N CYS A 504 46.28 -10.36 18.63
CA CYS A 504 45.23 -11.02 17.87
C CYS A 504 45.82 -12.08 16.94
N SER A 505 44.98 -13.01 16.48
CA SER A 505 45.35 -13.98 15.45
C SER A 505 44.92 -13.46 14.09
N ILE A 506 45.87 -13.18 13.21
CA ILE A 506 45.60 -12.69 11.85
C ILE A 506 45.94 -13.78 10.85
N TYR A 507 44.97 -14.16 10.01
CA TYR A 507 45.14 -15.15 8.96
C TYR A 507 44.91 -14.51 7.58
N VAL A 508 45.77 -14.86 6.63
CA VAL A 508 45.64 -14.48 5.22
C VAL A 508 45.61 -15.74 4.39
N ASN A 509 44.50 -15.98 3.68
CA ASN A 509 44.27 -17.19 2.86
C ASN A 509 44.55 -18.50 3.63
N GLY A 510 44.16 -18.55 4.90
CA GLY A 510 44.35 -19.71 5.78
C GLY A 510 45.72 -19.83 6.46
N ALA A 511 46.71 -18.99 6.12
CA ALA A 511 48.02 -18.96 6.77
C ALA A 511 48.10 -17.82 7.80
N GLN A 512 48.70 -18.07 8.97
CA GLN A 512 48.85 -17.06 10.01
C GLN A 512 49.94 -16.04 9.67
N ALA A 513 49.63 -14.75 9.75
CA ALA A 513 50.61 -13.67 9.59
C ALA A 513 51.37 -13.44 10.90
N THR A 514 52.67 -13.16 10.80
CA THR A 514 53.50 -12.78 11.95
C THR A 514 53.67 -11.27 11.97
N LEU A 515 53.25 -10.62 13.07
CA LEU A 515 53.41 -9.19 13.25
C LEU A 515 54.65 -8.88 14.09
N SER A 516 55.38 -7.83 13.72
CA SER A 516 56.59 -7.35 14.43
C SER A 516 56.28 -6.48 15.63
#